data_AF-A0A926WIA3-F1
#
_entry.id   AF-A0A926WIA3-F1
#
_cell.length_a   1.000
_cell.length_b   1.000
_cell.length_c   1.000
_cell.angle_alpha   90.00
_cell.angle_beta   90.00
_cell.angle_gamma   90.00
#
_symmetry.space_group_name_H-M   'P 1'
#
loop_
_entity.id
_entity.type
_entity.pdbx_description
1 polymer ?
#
loop_
_entity_poly.entity_id
_entity_poly.type
_entity_poly.pdbx_seq_one_letter_code
_entity_poly.pdbx_strand_id
1 'polypeptide(L)'
;MGTTNFTLQGKKLDTGQDSVVSGENQSPSVQDSPNSTSGKRISVLMTDEAAELLQYLAETQGISKSEALRKAIATEAYFLKERKNGSQILLQKPNEKIREVIFR
;
A
#
# COMPACT_ATOMS: atom_id res chain seq x y z
N MET A 1 37.76 -62.94 0.91
CA MET A 1 37.60 -64.04 1.89
C MET A 1 37.23 -63.44 3.23
N GLY A 2 36.31 -64.06 3.97
CA GLY A 2 36.19 -63.86 5.42
C GLY A 2 34.96 -63.08 5.89
N THR A 3 33.89 -63.82 6.15
CA THR A 3 32.74 -63.47 6.99
C THR A 3 33.13 -63.29 8.45
N THR A 4 32.45 -62.41 9.20
CA THR A 4 32.02 -62.70 10.58
C THR A 4 30.77 -61.91 10.94
N ASN A 5 29.72 -62.66 11.28
CA ASN A 5 28.57 -62.23 12.07
C ASN A 5 28.98 -61.98 13.52
N PHE A 6 28.28 -61.11 14.26
CA PHE A 6 28.01 -61.38 15.68
C PHE A 6 26.68 -60.77 16.15
N THR A 7 25.91 -61.62 16.82
CA THR A 7 24.56 -61.48 17.37
C THR A 7 24.63 -61.01 18.84
N LEU A 8 23.61 -60.30 19.35
CA LEU A 8 22.77 -60.74 20.49
C LEU A 8 21.74 -59.67 20.95
N GLN A 9 20.48 -60.09 20.79
CA GLN A 9 19.33 -59.99 21.72
C GLN A 9 19.11 -58.73 22.57
N GLY A 10 17.93 -58.14 22.34
CA GLY A 10 17.23 -57.29 23.31
C GLY A 10 15.75 -57.18 22.94
N LYS A 11 14.97 -58.22 23.27
CA LYS A 11 13.52 -58.27 23.09
C LYS A 11 12.83 -57.41 24.16
N LYS A 12 12.16 -56.33 23.76
CA LYS A 12 10.94 -55.84 24.40
C LYS A 12 9.99 -55.31 23.32
N LEU A 13 8.91 -56.04 23.08
CA LEU A 13 7.67 -55.48 22.57
C LEU A 13 6.93 -54.90 23.78
N ASP A 14 6.53 -53.63 23.72
CA ASP A 14 5.18 -53.21 24.13
C ASP A 14 4.92 -51.77 23.64
N THR A 15 4.06 -51.70 22.63
CA THR A 15 2.90 -50.81 22.52
C THR A 15 3.04 -49.33 22.90
N GLY A 16 2.98 -48.46 21.89
CA GLY A 16 2.75 -47.04 22.04
C GLY A 16 2.60 -46.38 20.67
N GLN A 17 1.36 -46.07 20.31
CA GLN A 17 1.00 -45.25 19.16
C GLN A 17 1.55 -43.82 19.31
N ASP A 18 1.52 -43.10 18.20
CA ASP A 18 1.68 -41.64 18.03
C ASP A 18 3.07 -41.18 17.58
N SER A 19 3.18 -40.91 16.26
CA SER A 19 3.70 -39.65 15.73
C SER A 19 3.59 -39.61 14.20
N VAL A 20 2.48 -39.05 13.73
CA VAL A 20 2.37 -38.05 12.66
C VAL A 20 3.38 -38.16 11.49
N VAL A 21 2.93 -38.77 10.39
CA VAL A 21 3.45 -38.49 9.05
C VAL A 21 2.89 -37.14 8.61
N SER A 22 3.67 -36.07 8.78
CA SER A 22 3.42 -34.80 8.08
C SER A 22 4.25 -34.80 6.80
N GLY A 23 3.61 -35.16 5.69
CA GLY A 23 4.14 -34.88 4.36
C GLY A 23 4.14 -33.38 4.11
N GLU A 24 5.32 -32.80 3.93
CA GLU A 24 5.50 -31.45 3.40
C GLU A 24 5.08 -31.43 1.93
N ASN A 25 3.79 -31.17 1.67
CA ASN A 25 3.36 -30.71 0.35
C ASN A 25 3.71 -29.22 0.23
N GLN A 26 4.92 -28.97 -0.25
CA GLN A 26 5.30 -27.68 -0.83
C GLN A 26 4.45 -27.44 -2.09
N SER A 27 3.43 -26.59 -1.98
CA SER A 27 2.76 -26.03 -3.15
C SER A 27 3.56 -24.83 -3.68
N PRO A 28 3.91 -24.80 -4.99
CA PRO A 28 4.71 -23.75 -5.59
C PRO A 28 3.90 -22.45 -5.84
N SER A 29 4.50 -21.34 -5.39
CA SER A 29 4.52 -20.00 -6.01
C SER A 29 3.31 -19.53 -6.84
N VAL A 30 2.41 -18.79 -6.19
CA VAL A 30 1.51 -17.84 -6.88
C VAL A 30 2.29 -16.54 -7.14
N GLN A 31 2.90 -16.50 -8.32
CA GLN A 31 3.14 -15.36 -9.20
C GLN A 31 2.89 -13.94 -8.61
N ASP A 32 3.98 -13.22 -8.38
CA ASP A 32 3.99 -11.77 -8.20
C ASP A 32 3.30 -11.06 -9.39
N SER A 33 2.12 -10.50 -9.14
CA SER A 33 1.48 -9.58 -10.08
C SER A 33 2.09 -8.18 -9.92
N PRO A 34 2.57 -7.52 -10.99
CA PRO A 34 3.29 -6.24 -10.91
C PRO A 34 2.34 -5.04 -10.80
N ASN A 35 1.36 -5.11 -9.88
CA ASN A 35 0.53 -3.95 -9.57
C ASN A 35 -0.05 -4.01 -8.15
N SER A 36 0.78 -4.27 -7.15
CA SER A 36 0.45 -3.80 -5.80
C SER A 36 0.76 -2.31 -5.76
N THR A 37 -0.24 -1.46 -6.01
CA THR A 37 -0.15 -0.05 -5.60
C THR A 37 0.14 -0.04 -4.11
N SER A 38 1.43 0.13 -3.74
CA SER A 38 1.89 0.15 -2.36
C SER A 38 1.38 1.43 -1.70
N GLY A 39 0.15 1.38 -1.20
CA GLY A 39 -0.48 2.49 -0.50
C GLY A 39 -0.20 2.41 0.99
N LYS A 40 0.28 3.50 1.60
CA LYS A 40 0.30 3.64 3.05
C LYS A 40 -1.08 4.10 3.52
N ARG A 41 -1.71 3.35 4.44
CA ARG A 41 -2.94 3.80 5.10
C ARG A 41 -2.59 4.87 6.13
N ILE A 42 -3.22 6.03 6.02
CA ILE A 42 -3.02 7.16 6.92
C ILE A 42 -4.40 7.55 7.49
N SER A 43 -4.47 7.74 8.81
CA SER A 43 -5.62 8.33 9.48
C SER A 43 -5.26 9.75 9.88
N VAL A 44 -6.10 10.72 9.55
CA VAL A 44 -5.88 12.14 9.84
C VAL A 44 -7.18 12.72 10.37
N LEU A 45 -7.10 13.50 11.45
CA LEU A 45 -8.22 14.29 11.93
C LEU A 45 -8.37 15.52 11.02
N MET A 46 -9.59 15.78 10.56
CA MET A 46 -9.92 16.96 9.77
C MET A 46 -10.94 17.81 10.52
N THR A 47 -10.88 19.12 10.34
CA THR A 47 -11.97 20.01 10.76
C THR A 47 -13.21 19.75 9.92
N ASP A 48 -14.38 20.12 10.41
CA ASP A 48 -15.65 19.95 9.68
C ASP A 48 -15.60 20.66 8.32
N GLU A 49 -15.12 21.90 8.30
CA GLU A 49 -14.92 22.68 7.07
C GLU A 49 -14.02 21.96 6.05
N ALA A 50 -12.89 21.38 6.50
CA ALA A 50 -11.99 20.67 5.62
C ALA A 50 -12.60 19.36 5.08
N ALA A 51 -13.43 18.69 5.89
CA ALA A 51 -14.16 17.50 5.47
C ALA A 51 -15.24 17.84 4.41
N GLU A 52 -15.93 18.97 4.57
CA GLU A 52 -16.89 19.50 3.59
C GLU A 52 -16.21 19.88 2.27
N LEU A 53 -15.07 20.58 2.34
CA LEU A 53 -14.28 20.90 1.14
C LEU A 53 -13.78 19.64 0.42
N LEU A 54 -13.35 18.62 1.16
CA LEU A 54 -12.95 17.34 0.57
C LEU A 54 -14.12 16.62 -0.11
N GLN A 55 -15.32 16.67 0.49
CA GLN A 55 -16.55 16.16 -0.13
C GLN A 55 -16.84 16.90 -1.44
N TYR A 56 -16.83 18.24 -1.42
CA TYR A 56 -17.05 19.07 -2.59
C TYR A 56 -16.07 18.74 -3.73
N LEU A 57 -14.78 18.58 -3.42
CA LEU A 57 -13.76 18.23 -4.41
C LEU A 57 -14.01 16.84 -5.02
N ALA A 58 -14.43 15.88 -4.21
CA ALA A 58 -14.73 14.52 -4.64
C ALA A 58 -15.96 14.49 -5.56
N GLU A 59 -17.04 15.16 -5.17
CA GLU A 59 -18.29 15.22 -5.94
C GLU A 59 -18.11 15.95 -7.27
N THR A 60 -17.47 17.13 -7.25
CA THR A 60 -17.26 17.95 -8.45
C THR A 60 -16.45 17.20 -9.50
N GLN A 61 -15.53 16.33 -9.08
CA GLN A 61 -14.68 15.54 -9.96
C GLN A 61 -15.23 14.13 -10.25
N GLY A 62 -16.32 13.71 -9.59
CA GLY A 62 -16.87 12.35 -9.72
C GLY A 62 -15.91 11.25 -9.24
N ILE A 63 -15.11 11.51 -8.20
CA ILE A 63 -14.08 10.59 -7.67
C ILE A 63 -14.25 10.31 -6.17
N SER A 64 -13.56 9.29 -5.66
CA SER A 64 -13.54 9.01 -4.22
C SER A 64 -12.83 10.12 -3.42
N LYS A 65 -13.21 10.30 -2.14
CA LYS A 65 -12.52 11.22 -1.21
C LYS A 65 -11.02 10.97 -1.11
N SER A 66 -10.61 9.70 -1.08
CA SER A 66 -9.20 9.33 -1.00
C SER A 66 -8.43 9.75 -2.25
N GLU A 67 -9.04 9.67 -3.43
CA GLU A 67 -8.43 10.15 -4.68
C GLU A 67 -8.43 11.68 -4.74
N ALA A 68 -9.53 12.34 -4.34
CA ALA A 68 -9.59 13.79 -4.23
C ALA A 68 -8.51 14.34 -3.30
N LEU A 69 -8.28 13.70 -2.15
CA LEU A 69 -7.22 14.06 -1.21
C LEU A 69 -5.83 13.87 -1.84
N ARG A 70 -5.58 12.75 -2.53
CA ARG A 70 -4.31 12.53 -3.25
C ARG A 70 -4.05 13.62 -4.28
N LYS A 71 -5.05 13.96 -5.10
CA LYS A 71 -4.94 15.02 -6.10
C LYS A 71 -4.72 16.38 -5.47
N ALA A 72 -5.43 16.70 -4.39
CA ALA A 72 -5.24 17.96 -3.66
C ALA A 72 -3.80 18.11 -3.13
N ILE A 73 -3.24 17.05 -2.53
CA ILE A 73 -1.86 17.04 -2.04
C ILE A 73 -0.87 17.21 -3.21
N ALA A 74 -1.08 16.51 -4.32
CA ALA A 74 -0.20 16.62 -5.49
C ALA A 74 -0.23 18.03 -6.10
N THR A 75 -1.42 18.62 -6.22
CA THR A 75 -1.62 19.99 -6.72
C THR A 75 -0.93 21.02 -5.82
N GLU A 76 -1.10 20.91 -4.50
CA GLU A 76 -0.42 21.82 -3.56
C GLU A 76 1.11 21.67 -3.63
N ALA A 77 1.60 20.43 -3.68
CA ALA A 77 3.03 20.17 -3.83
C ALA A 77 3.60 20.76 -5.13
N TYR A 78 2.83 20.71 -6.23
CA TYR A 78 3.21 21.34 -7.50
C TYR A 78 3.30 22.86 -7.36
N PHE A 79 2.27 23.53 -6.84
CA PHE A 79 2.27 24.98 -6.66
C PHE A 79 3.40 25.45 -5.73
N LEU A 80 3.68 24.70 -4.66
CA LEU A 80 4.79 25.01 -3.77
C LEU A 80 6.16 24.90 -4.46
N LYS A 81 6.36 23.91 -5.34
CA LYS A 81 7.61 23.75 -6.11
C LYS A 81 7.78 24.88 -7.12
N GLU A 82 6.74 25.17 -7.89
CA GLU A 82 6.77 26.25 -8.89
C GLU A 82 7.05 27.61 -8.24
N ARG A 83 6.40 27.90 -7.10
CA ARG A 83 6.65 29.14 -6.35
C ARG A 83 8.10 29.23 -5.85
N LYS A 84 8.67 28.12 -5.36
CA LYS A 84 10.09 28.08 -4.95
C LYS A 84 11.05 28.34 -6.10
N ASN A 85 10.66 27.99 -7.32
CA ASN A 85 11.44 28.26 -8.53
C ASN A 85 11.24 29.68 -9.08
N GLY A 86 10.40 30.50 -8.44
CA GLY A 86 10.11 31.88 -8.85
C GLY A 86 8.95 32.02 -9.85
N SER A 87 8.22 30.93 -10.14
CA SER A 87 7.07 30.95 -11.03
C SER A 87 5.88 31.68 -10.39
N GLN A 88 5.16 32.47 -11.19
CA GLN A 88 3.89 33.10 -10.78
C GLN A 88 2.70 32.19 -11.10
N ILE A 89 1.68 32.21 -10.24
CA ILE A 89 0.43 31.47 -10.45
C ILE A 89 -0.65 32.45 -10.89
N LEU A 90 -1.21 32.22 -12.09
CA LEU A 90 -2.20 33.07 -12.71
C LEU A 90 -3.56 32.36 -12.82
N LEU A 91 -4.64 33.07 -12.52
CA LEU A 91 -6.02 32.64 -12.77
C LEU A 91 -6.57 33.40 -13.97
N GLN A 92 -6.97 32.66 -15.00
CA GLN A 92 -7.67 33.22 -16.14
C GLN A 92 -9.17 32.92 -16.00
N LYS A 93 -9.97 33.99 -15.92
CA LYS A 93 -11.43 33.86 -15.94
C LYS A 93 -11.94 33.74 -17.38
N PRO A 94 -13.16 33.19 -17.60
CA PRO A 94 -13.75 33.09 -18.93
C PRO A 94 -13.90 34.43 -19.67
N ASN A 95 -13.90 35.56 -18.95
CA ASN A 95 -13.93 36.90 -19.52
C ASN A 95 -12.54 37.46 -19.85
N GLU A 96 -11.55 36.57 -20.05
CA GLU A 96 -10.15 36.87 -20.37
C GLU A 96 -9.40 37.73 -19.34
N LYS A 97 -10.00 38.02 -18.18
CA LYS A 97 -9.30 38.72 -17.10
C LYS A 97 -8.35 37.76 -16.40
N ILE A 98 -7.06 38.07 -16.51
CA ILE A 98 -5.97 37.40 -15.80
C ILE A 98 -5.80 38.07 -14.42
N ARG A 99 -5.69 37.25 -13.37
CA ARG A 99 -5.35 37.70 -12.01
C ARG A 99 -4.20 36.88 -11.47
N GLU A 100 -3.26 37.53 -10.79
CA GLU A 100 -2.21 36.82 -10.05
C GLU A 100 -2.73 36.35 -8.69
N VAL A 101 -2.38 35.13 -8.31
CA VAL A 101 -2.67 34.57 -6.98
C VAL A 101 -1.48 34.82 -6.07
N ILE A 102 -1.67 35.67 -5.07
CA ILE A 102 -0.65 35.95 -4.06
C ILE A 102 -0.91 35.05 -2.85
N PHE A 103 0.00 34.09 -2.64
CA PHE A 103 0.02 33.23 -1.45
C PHE A 103 0.83 33.91 -0.35
N ARG A 104 0.24 34.09 0.84
CA ARG A 104 0.89 34.68 2.02
C ARG A 104 1.64 33.64 2.83
#